data_AF-T1JKV0-F1
#
_entry.id   AF-T1JKV0-F1
#
_cell.length_a   1.000
_cell.length_b   1.000
_cell.length_c   1.000
_cell.angle_alpha   90.00
_cell.angle_beta   90.00
_cell.angle_gamma   90.00
#
_symmetry.space_group_name_H-M   'P 1'
#
loop_
_entity.id
_entity.type
_entity.pdbx_description
1 polymer ?
#
loop_
_entity_poly.entity_id
_entity_poly.type
_entity_poly.pdbx_seq_one_letter_code
_entity_poly.pdbx_strand_id
1 'polypeptide(L)'
;MHHPGHPCSGNTVAIRDTLSSLDWRRNEIIKSGLKSPSETSDNDNIRRGSSSGNWRTATAELNIGRNVIQYSFSSRTLQQITEVKIVTELWCTCVTIEMTDYFNYNSTIPEYNRRLEEWKKIENRVSNSLSKLSLPKVINGRLLQIVKPLGDEIRYWIKWNNASGLLSSARAKRSINDLVWTSGGTIDKKETTKILLSKEWLDAYEKYELACTFCLADYINTITREFFKSGYLESVDITRKPMVYYWTCYITKNTKLEKIVRDYNRRCSLHSSINEHVLHLVYHLTLQYGTDAAVRYLWNELSDEEKKKYISRDKPGQAWM
;
A
#
# COMPACT_ATOMS: atom_id res chain seq x y z
N MET A 1 -40.02 -1.04 -41.83
CA MET A 1 -39.49 -2.38 -42.20
C MET A 1 -37.97 -2.34 -42.13
N HIS A 2 -37.41 -3.24 -41.30
CA HIS A 2 -36.07 -3.82 -41.30
C HIS A 2 -34.78 -2.97 -41.23
N HIS A 3 -34.21 -2.94 -40.01
CA HIS A 3 -32.79 -3.24 -39.71
C HIS A 3 -32.40 -4.70 -40.10
N PRO A 4 -31.14 -5.19 -39.99
CA PRO A 4 -29.80 -4.54 -39.86
C PRO A 4 -28.67 -5.26 -40.66
N GLY A 5 -27.43 -4.73 -40.61
CA GLY A 5 -26.20 -5.44 -40.96
C GLY A 5 -25.01 -4.96 -40.12
N HIS A 6 -24.44 -5.86 -39.31
CA HIS A 6 -23.53 -5.61 -38.18
C HIS A 6 -22.12 -5.08 -38.51
N PRO A 7 -21.46 -4.45 -37.51
CA PRO A 7 -20.03 -4.14 -37.47
C PRO A 7 -19.23 -5.25 -36.76
N CYS A 8 -17.95 -5.46 -37.09
CA CYS A 8 -16.99 -6.20 -36.26
C CYS A 8 -15.53 -5.96 -36.69
N SER A 9 -14.73 -5.29 -35.85
CA SER A 9 -13.46 -5.80 -35.32
C SER A 9 -12.64 -4.65 -34.73
N GLY A 10 -12.24 -4.80 -33.46
CA GLY A 10 -11.39 -3.82 -32.78
C GLY A 10 -11.76 -3.65 -31.32
N ASN A 11 -11.60 -4.70 -30.51
CA ASN A 11 -11.48 -4.56 -29.04
C ASN A 11 -10.83 -5.76 -28.34
N THR A 12 -10.14 -6.65 -29.07
CA THR A 12 -9.42 -7.80 -28.49
C THR A 12 -7.98 -7.45 -28.09
N VAL A 13 -7.49 -6.25 -28.42
CA VAL A 13 -6.08 -5.85 -28.21
C VAL A 13 -5.84 -5.33 -26.78
N ALA A 14 -6.74 -4.52 -26.22
CA ALA A 14 -6.54 -3.88 -24.91
C ALA A 14 -6.47 -4.85 -23.70
N ILE A 15 -7.21 -5.97 -23.76
CA ILE A 15 -7.18 -7.00 -22.69
C ILE A 15 -5.90 -7.85 -22.77
N ARG A 16 -5.33 -8.02 -23.97
CA ARG A 16 -4.08 -8.75 -24.20
C ARG A 16 -2.87 -7.96 -23.69
N ASP A 17 -2.92 -6.64 -23.79
CA ASP A 17 -1.84 -5.75 -23.36
C ASP A 17 -1.74 -5.63 -21.83
N THR A 18 -2.87 -5.70 -21.13
CA THR A 18 -2.88 -5.66 -19.66
C THR A 18 -2.32 -6.95 -19.04
N LEU A 19 -2.56 -8.10 -19.67
CA LEU A 19 -2.05 -9.41 -19.23
C LEU A 19 -0.61 -9.65 -19.68
N SER A 20 -0.20 -9.18 -20.86
CA SER A 20 1.20 -9.20 -21.30
C SER A 20 2.11 -8.31 -20.43
N SER A 21 1.55 -7.26 -19.81
CA SER A 21 2.26 -6.41 -18.85
C SER A 21 2.68 -7.15 -17.57
N LEU A 22 1.89 -8.15 -17.14
CA LEU A 22 2.20 -8.98 -15.96
C LEU A 22 3.36 -9.95 -16.24
N ASP A 23 3.41 -10.54 -17.44
CA ASP A 23 4.50 -11.45 -17.84
C ASP A 23 5.79 -10.70 -18.25
N TRP A 24 5.69 -9.52 -18.87
CA TRP A 24 6.86 -8.68 -19.19
C TRP A 24 7.54 -8.14 -17.92
N ARG A 25 6.78 -7.68 -16.92
CA ARG A 25 7.36 -7.23 -15.63
C ARG A 25 8.02 -8.37 -14.86
N ARG A 26 7.51 -9.59 -14.99
CA ARG A 26 8.14 -10.81 -14.42
C ARG A 26 9.50 -11.09 -15.08
N ASN A 27 9.64 -10.86 -16.40
CA ASN A 27 10.85 -11.15 -17.16
C ASN A 27 11.94 -10.06 -17.09
N GLU A 28 11.59 -8.78 -16.94
CA GLU A 28 12.57 -7.68 -16.72
C GLU A 28 13.26 -7.77 -15.35
N ILE A 29 12.54 -8.23 -14.32
CA ILE A 29 13.10 -8.48 -12.99
C ILE A 29 14.10 -9.66 -13.02
N ILE A 30 13.88 -10.64 -13.91
CA ILE A 30 14.78 -11.79 -14.08
C ILE A 30 16.00 -11.43 -14.96
N LYS A 31 15.84 -10.56 -15.97
CA LYS A 31 16.94 -10.18 -16.88
C LYS A 31 17.86 -9.08 -16.34
N SER A 32 17.36 -8.18 -15.47
CA SER A 32 18.18 -7.11 -14.87
C SER A 32 19.17 -7.59 -13.79
N GLY A 33 19.09 -8.88 -13.39
CA GLY A 33 20.02 -9.53 -12.44
C GLY A 33 21.16 -10.34 -13.06
N LEU A 34 21.28 -10.39 -14.40
CA LEU A 34 22.36 -11.12 -15.09
C LEU A 34 23.17 -10.17 -15.98
N LYS A 35 24.13 -9.47 -15.38
CA LYS A 35 25.33 -8.99 -16.08
C LYS A 35 26.56 -9.43 -15.31
N SER A 36 27.21 -10.47 -15.83
CA SER A 36 28.53 -10.92 -15.41
C SER A 36 29.59 -9.88 -15.80
N PRO A 37 30.53 -9.52 -14.91
CA PRO A 37 31.77 -8.83 -15.30
C PRO A 37 32.73 -9.82 -15.96
N SER A 38 33.34 -9.39 -17.05
CA SER A 38 34.41 -10.08 -17.78
C SER A 38 35.72 -10.15 -16.98
N GLU A 39 36.24 -11.37 -16.90
CA GLU A 39 37.64 -11.85 -16.86
C GLU A 39 38.78 -10.90 -16.48
N THR A 40 39.55 -11.32 -15.45
CA THR A 40 41.02 -11.43 -15.46
C THR A 40 41.44 -12.53 -14.47
N SER A 41 42.65 -13.03 -14.65
CA SER A 41 43.09 -14.42 -14.54
C SER A 41 43.61 -14.89 -13.18
N ASP A 42 43.75 -16.22 -13.12
CA ASP A 42 44.76 -17.04 -12.40
C ASP A 42 44.36 -17.81 -11.13
N ASN A 43 44.14 -19.13 -11.37
CA ASN A 43 44.58 -20.34 -10.65
C ASN A 43 44.70 -20.33 -9.11
N ASP A 44 43.87 -21.11 -8.41
CA ASP A 44 44.10 -22.54 -8.10
C ASP A 44 43.35 -23.01 -6.82
N ASN A 45 42.97 -24.30 -6.85
CA ASN A 45 42.60 -25.20 -5.75
C ASN A 45 41.19 -25.20 -5.10
N ILE A 46 40.38 -26.10 -5.67
CA ILE A 46 39.47 -27.09 -5.06
C ILE A 46 39.35 -27.08 -3.51
N ARG A 47 38.15 -26.74 -3.01
CA ARG A 47 37.42 -27.57 -2.03
C ARG A 47 35.92 -27.29 -2.06
N ARG A 48 35.14 -28.36 -2.27
CA ARG A 48 33.67 -28.38 -2.25
C ARG A 48 33.14 -27.85 -0.92
N GLY A 49 32.29 -26.82 -0.99
CA GLY A 49 31.46 -26.35 0.11
C GLY A 49 30.21 -25.71 -0.46
N SER A 50 29.09 -26.43 -0.41
CA SER A 50 27.77 -25.94 -0.81
C SER A 50 27.39 -24.72 0.04
N SER A 51 27.37 -23.52 -0.56
CA SER A 51 26.86 -22.32 0.09
C SER A 51 25.56 -21.90 -0.57
N SER A 52 24.45 -22.31 0.05
CA SER A 52 23.12 -21.75 -0.20
C SER A 52 23.09 -20.32 0.36
N GLY A 53 23.46 -19.35 -0.46
CA GLY A 53 23.48 -17.94 -0.10
C GLY A 53 22.09 -17.28 -0.12
N ASN A 54 21.41 -17.30 1.02
CA ASN A 54 20.90 -16.10 1.70
C ASN A 54 19.99 -15.09 0.96
N TRP A 55 19.00 -15.53 0.17
CA TRP A 55 17.86 -14.66 -0.18
C TRP A 55 16.90 -14.42 1.01
N ARG A 56 16.91 -15.31 2.00
CA ARG A 56 16.05 -15.21 3.21
C ARG A 56 16.46 -14.05 4.12
N THR A 57 17.73 -13.62 4.11
CA THR A 57 18.22 -12.55 4.98
C THR A 57 17.83 -11.16 4.48
N ALA A 58 17.82 -10.92 3.15
CA ALA A 58 17.42 -9.62 2.60
C ALA A 58 15.91 -9.34 2.78
N THR A 59 15.06 -10.38 2.74
CA THR A 59 13.62 -10.25 3.05
C THR A 59 13.34 -10.20 4.55
N ALA A 60 14.22 -10.77 5.37
CA ALA A 60 14.17 -10.63 6.82
C ALA A 60 14.57 -9.20 7.24
N GLU A 61 15.55 -8.56 6.61
CA GLU A 61 15.98 -7.19 6.93
C GLU A 61 14.91 -6.12 6.63
N LEU A 62 14.07 -6.32 5.60
CA LEU A 62 12.89 -5.47 5.36
C LEU A 62 11.75 -5.72 6.37
N ASN A 63 11.73 -6.88 7.03
CA ASN A 63 10.73 -7.23 8.03
C ASN A 63 11.17 -6.93 9.47
N ILE A 64 12.48 -6.87 9.76
CA ILE A 64 13.02 -6.59 11.10
C ILE A 64 12.75 -5.13 11.52
N GLY A 65 12.52 -4.22 10.56
CA GLY A 65 12.04 -2.86 10.83
C GLY A 65 10.57 -2.77 11.29
N ARG A 66 9.78 -3.85 11.18
CA ARG A 66 8.37 -3.91 11.64
C ARG A 66 8.21 -4.02 13.16
N ASN A 67 9.32 -3.99 13.92
CA ASN A 67 9.30 -3.99 15.38
C ASN A 67 8.93 -2.64 16.01
N VAL A 68 8.46 -1.67 15.21
CA VAL A 68 7.68 -0.55 15.74
C VAL A 68 6.26 -1.05 16.00
N ILE A 69 6.18 -1.86 17.04
CA ILE A 69 5.00 -2.19 17.83
C ILE A 69 3.87 -2.88 17.08
N GLN A 70 4.21 -4.06 16.58
CA GLN A 70 3.31 -5.16 16.29
C GLN A 70 2.35 -5.38 17.48
N TYR A 71 1.04 -5.24 17.24
CA TYR A 71 -0.10 -5.67 18.06
C TYR A 71 0.24 -6.18 19.48
N SER A 72 0.71 -5.30 20.36
CA SER A 72 0.79 -5.66 21.77
C SER A 72 -0.62 -5.55 22.33
N PHE A 73 -1.24 -6.68 22.68
CA PHE A 73 -2.51 -6.73 23.40
C PHE A 73 -2.43 -6.08 24.81
N SER A 74 -1.27 -5.55 25.18
CA SER A 74 -1.05 -4.74 26.38
C SER A 74 -1.56 -3.31 26.19
N SER A 75 -2.39 -2.84 27.12
CA SER A 75 -2.79 -1.44 27.22
C SER A 75 -1.55 -0.53 27.25
N ARG A 76 -1.52 0.49 26.40
CA ARG A 76 -0.42 1.47 26.36
C ARG A 76 -0.39 2.28 27.65
N THR A 77 0.80 2.51 28.18
CA THR A 77 0.96 3.36 29.36
C THR A 77 0.75 4.82 28.99
N LEU A 78 0.32 5.65 29.95
CA LEU A 78 0.23 7.10 29.76
C LEU A 78 1.57 7.71 29.30
N GLN A 79 2.67 7.15 29.79
CA GLN A 79 4.01 7.52 29.35
C GLN A 79 4.20 7.30 27.84
N GLN A 80 3.90 6.11 27.33
CA GLN A 80 4.05 5.82 25.89
C GLN A 80 3.17 6.74 25.02
N ILE A 81 1.93 6.98 25.45
CA ILE A 81 1.01 7.90 24.76
C ILE A 81 1.61 9.31 24.70
N THR A 82 2.17 9.77 25.81
CA THR A 82 2.80 11.10 25.90
C THR A 82 4.05 11.18 25.03
N GLU A 83 4.88 10.12 25.04
CA GLU A 83 6.10 10.05 24.23
C GLU A 83 5.77 10.14 22.74
N VAL A 84 4.81 9.35 22.25
CA VAL A 84 4.32 9.43 20.87
C VAL A 84 3.84 10.84 20.56
N LYS A 85 2.97 11.41 21.40
CA LYS A 85 2.39 12.73 21.18
C LYS A 85 3.44 13.84 21.05
N ILE A 86 4.46 13.83 21.91
CA ILE A 86 5.56 14.81 21.85
C ILE A 86 6.29 14.71 20.50
N VAL A 87 6.66 13.50 20.10
CA VAL A 87 7.48 13.32 18.90
C VAL A 87 6.66 13.57 17.62
N THR A 88 5.40 13.16 17.58
CA THR A 88 4.51 13.45 16.44
C THR A 88 4.27 14.95 16.28
N GLU A 89 4.13 15.69 17.39
CA GLU A 89 4.00 17.15 17.34
C GLU A 89 5.25 17.77 16.71
N LEU A 90 6.45 17.35 17.12
CA LEU A 90 7.71 17.84 16.53
C LEU A 90 7.82 17.52 15.04
N TRP A 91 7.36 16.35 14.60
CA TRP A 91 7.27 16.03 13.17
C TRP A 91 6.35 17.01 12.42
N CYS A 92 5.21 17.38 13.01
CA CYS A 92 4.23 18.28 12.40
C CYS A 92 4.60 19.78 12.49
N THR A 93 5.45 20.19 13.43
CA THR A 93 5.78 21.61 13.62
C THR A 93 7.17 21.98 13.14
N CYS A 94 8.17 21.11 13.27
CA CYS A 94 9.58 21.48 13.07
C CYS A 94 10.11 21.20 11.67
N VAL A 95 9.46 20.31 10.92
CA VAL A 95 9.99 19.77 9.65
C VAL A 95 8.99 19.73 8.49
N THR A 96 7.85 20.40 8.62
CA THR A 96 6.75 20.34 7.62
C THR A 96 7.15 20.85 6.25
N ILE A 97 7.95 21.92 6.19
CA ILE A 97 8.46 22.48 4.93
C ILE A 97 9.44 21.48 4.29
N GLU A 98 10.40 20.97 5.07
CA GLU A 98 11.42 20.06 4.60
C GLU A 98 10.83 18.72 4.13
N MET A 99 9.83 18.21 4.85
CA MET A 99 9.06 17.03 4.40
C MET A 99 8.36 17.32 3.08
N THR A 100 7.69 18.47 2.97
CA THR A 100 6.99 18.86 1.74
C THR A 100 7.96 18.91 0.55
N ASP A 101 9.13 19.51 0.73
CA ASP A 101 10.19 19.59 -0.28
C ASP A 101 10.75 18.21 -0.64
N TYR A 102 11.05 17.39 0.36
CA TYR A 102 11.54 16.02 0.18
C TYR A 102 10.62 15.18 -0.71
N PHE A 103 9.32 15.30 -0.52
CA PHE A 103 8.34 14.58 -1.32
C PHE A 103 8.01 15.31 -2.65
N ASN A 104 8.28 16.62 -2.78
CA ASN A 104 8.09 17.40 -4.02
C ASN A 104 9.07 17.05 -5.12
N TYR A 105 10.24 16.51 -4.78
CA TYR A 105 11.24 16.17 -5.78
C TYR A 105 10.78 14.99 -6.66
N ASN A 106 10.34 15.29 -7.88
CA ASN A 106 10.14 14.31 -8.96
C ASN A 106 11.48 14.12 -9.67
N SER A 107 12.20 13.02 -9.43
CA SER A 107 13.32 12.66 -10.29
C SER A 107 13.15 11.29 -10.92
N THR A 108 13.29 11.30 -12.23
CA THR A 108 13.60 10.17 -13.09
C THR A 108 15.01 9.65 -12.74
N ILE A 109 15.09 8.50 -12.05
CA ILE A 109 16.26 7.59 -11.90
C ILE A 109 17.41 8.12 -10.97
N PRO A 110 18.39 7.28 -10.53
CA PRO A 110 18.43 6.48 -9.31
C PRO A 110 19.34 7.09 -8.21
N GLU A 111 18.75 7.78 -7.24
CA GLU A 111 19.49 8.38 -6.10
C GLU A 111 18.87 7.95 -4.77
N TYR A 112 18.66 6.65 -4.62
CA TYR A 112 18.12 6.08 -3.38
C TYR A 112 18.96 6.51 -2.16
N ASN A 113 20.29 6.49 -2.28
CA ASN A 113 21.19 6.89 -1.21
C ASN A 113 21.07 8.38 -0.86
N ARG A 114 21.02 9.28 -1.87
CA ARG A 114 20.84 10.72 -1.63
C ARG A 114 19.51 11.02 -0.94
N ARG A 115 18.42 10.37 -1.36
CA ARG A 115 17.12 10.50 -0.69
C ARG A 115 17.12 9.95 0.72
N LEU A 116 17.88 8.90 0.99
CA LEU A 116 18.02 8.38 2.35
C LEU A 116 18.77 9.38 3.23
N GLU A 117 19.80 10.02 2.70
CA GLU A 117 20.56 11.07 3.40
C GLU A 117 19.72 12.32 3.66
N GLU A 118 18.94 12.78 2.69
CA GLU A 118 18.00 13.90 2.86
C GLU A 118 16.95 13.60 3.93
N TRP A 119 16.38 12.39 3.91
CA TRP A 119 15.46 11.96 4.96
C TRP A 119 16.12 11.94 6.34
N LYS A 120 17.36 11.44 6.42
CA LYS A 120 18.14 11.43 7.66
C LYS A 120 18.40 12.85 8.18
N LYS A 121 18.57 13.85 7.30
CA LYS A 121 18.67 15.27 7.71
C LYS A 121 17.37 15.75 8.36
N ILE A 122 16.22 15.35 7.83
CA ILE A 122 14.91 15.65 8.43
C ILE A 122 14.78 14.99 9.81
N GLU A 123 15.09 13.70 9.93
CA GLU A 123 15.08 12.96 11.21
C GLU A 123 16.01 13.60 12.25
N ASN A 124 17.22 14.01 11.84
CA ASN A 124 18.17 14.68 12.70
C ASN A 124 17.64 16.03 13.19
N ARG A 125 16.86 16.75 12.38
CA ARG A 125 16.25 18.02 12.80
C ARG A 125 15.18 17.82 13.87
N VAL A 126 14.37 16.78 13.76
CA VAL A 126 13.42 16.39 14.82
C VAL A 126 14.19 16.01 16.10
N SER A 127 15.24 15.19 15.96
CA SER A 127 16.12 14.77 17.08
C SER A 127 16.81 15.94 17.78
N ASN A 128 17.30 16.91 17.01
CA ASN A 128 17.92 18.13 17.52
C ASN A 128 16.91 19.03 18.23
N SER A 129 15.68 19.12 17.71
CA SER A 129 14.60 19.89 18.34
C SER A 129 14.20 19.26 19.66
N LEU A 130 14.10 17.94 19.71
CA LEU A 130 13.83 17.17 20.91
C LEU A 130 14.91 17.36 21.99
N SER A 131 16.18 17.35 21.59
CA SER A 131 17.31 17.54 22.51
C SER A 131 17.35 18.94 23.16
N LYS A 132 16.63 19.92 22.61
CA LYS A 132 16.49 21.27 23.17
C LYS A 132 15.40 21.39 24.23
N LEU A 133 14.56 20.37 24.43
CA LEU A 133 13.42 20.43 25.37
C LEU A 133 13.82 20.36 26.86
N SER A 134 15.12 20.38 27.20
CA SER A 134 15.63 20.33 28.59
C SER A 134 15.03 19.21 29.44
N LEU A 135 14.83 18.03 28.84
CA LEU A 135 14.23 16.86 29.50
C LEU A 135 15.28 16.00 30.23
N PRO A 136 14.90 15.25 31.27
CA PRO A 136 15.78 14.26 31.89
C PRO A 136 16.35 13.27 30.87
N LYS A 137 17.64 12.92 31.01
CA LYS A 137 18.38 12.07 30.04
C LYS A 137 17.64 10.79 29.67
N VAL A 138 17.02 10.13 30.65
CA VAL A 138 16.27 8.87 30.44
C VAL A 138 15.06 9.09 29.54
N ILE A 139 14.30 10.17 29.75
CA ILE A 139 13.12 10.51 28.93
C ILE A 139 13.58 10.92 27.53
N ASN A 140 14.59 11.77 27.43
CA ASN A 140 15.14 12.19 26.14
C ASN A 140 15.62 11.00 25.31
N GLY A 141 16.30 10.03 25.94
CA GLY A 141 16.74 8.80 25.29
C GLY A 141 15.58 7.98 24.70
N ARG A 142 14.46 7.84 25.42
CA ARG A 142 13.26 7.13 24.93
C ARG A 142 12.60 7.86 23.76
N LEU A 143 12.46 9.18 23.87
CA LEU A 143 11.89 9.99 22.81
C LEU A 143 12.73 9.91 21.52
N LEU A 144 14.06 9.94 21.63
CA LEU A 144 14.97 9.79 20.48
C LEU A 144 14.81 8.44 19.78
N GLN A 145 14.55 7.37 20.53
CA GLN A 145 14.36 6.02 19.96
C GLN A 145 13.13 5.90 19.06
N ILE A 146 12.09 6.72 19.28
CA ILE A 146 10.85 6.67 18.50
C ILE A 146 10.79 7.69 17.36
N VAL A 147 11.77 8.59 17.23
CA VAL A 147 11.82 9.59 16.14
C VAL A 147 11.80 8.92 14.77
N LYS A 148 12.73 8.01 14.52
CA LYS A 148 12.86 7.31 13.24
C LYS A 148 11.64 6.43 12.93
N PRO A 149 11.19 5.57 13.86
CA PRO A 149 9.92 4.84 13.73
C PRO A 149 8.73 5.66 13.22
N LEU A 150 8.49 6.83 13.84
CA LEU A 150 7.38 7.70 13.46
C LEU A 150 7.61 8.36 12.08
N GLY A 151 8.85 8.72 11.78
CA GLY A 151 9.22 9.21 10.45
C GLY A 151 8.98 8.17 9.35
N ASP A 152 9.31 6.91 9.63
CA ASP A 152 9.07 5.80 8.70
C ASP A 152 7.57 5.62 8.43
N GLU A 153 6.69 5.72 9.44
CA GLU A 153 5.22 5.69 9.25
C GLU A 153 4.72 6.78 8.29
N ILE A 154 5.22 8.02 8.42
CA ILE A 154 4.88 9.13 7.50
C ILE A 154 5.31 8.79 6.06
N ARG A 155 6.55 8.30 5.89
CA ARG A 155 7.05 7.87 4.58
C ARG A 155 6.20 6.75 3.98
N TYR A 156 5.83 5.76 4.78
CA TYR A 156 5.00 4.65 4.32
C TYR A 156 3.63 5.15 3.86
N TRP A 157 3.00 6.05 4.61
CA TRP A 157 1.74 6.68 4.24
C TRP A 157 1.82 7.36 2.86
N ILE A 158 2.85 8.17 2.62
CA ILE A 158 3.00 8.91 1.36
C ILE A 158 3.35 7.99 0.20
N LYS A 159 4.27 7.05 0.41
CA LYS A 159 4.65 6.05 -0.59
C LYS A 159 3.44 5.21 -1.02
N TRP A 160 2.62 4.81 -0.06
CA TRP A 160 1.40 4.05 -0.32
C TRP A 160 0.38 4.86 -1.12
N ASN A 161 0.10 6.11 -0.74
CA ASN A 161 -0.82 6.97 -1.49
C ASN A 161 -0.35 7.19 -2.94
N ASN A 162 0.95 7.41 -3.15
CA ASN A 162 1.52 7.54 -4.49
C ASN A 162 1.46 6.22 -5.28
N ALA A 163 1.74 5.08 -4.65
CA ALA A 163 1.73 3.78 -5.30
C ALA A 163 0.32 3.25 -5.60
N SER A 164 -0.67 3.58 -4.78
CA SER A 164 -2.08 3.25 -5.01
C SER A 164 -2.75 4.23 -5.99
N GLY A 165 -2.21 5.46 -6.09
CA GLY A 165 -2.81 6.54 -6.87
C GLY A 165 -4.11 7.05 -6.24
N LEU A 166 -4.32 6.85 -4.93
CA LEU A 166 -5.50 7.31 -4.19
C LEU A 166 -5.48 8.82 -3.93
N LEU A 167 -4.28 9.37 -3.76
CA LEU A 167 -4.05 10.81 -3.68
C LEU A 167 -3.00 11.19 -4.71
N SER A 168 -3.18 12.35 -5.33
CA SER A 168 -2.09 12.96 -6.10
C SER A 168 -0.89 13.22 -5.18
N SER A 169 0.32 13.25 -5.74
CA SER A 169 1.55 13.48 -4.95
C SER A 169 1.48 14.77 -4.11
N ALA A 170 0.92 15.86 -4.66
CA ALA A 170 0.72 17.10 -3.93
C ALA A 170 -0.26 16.95 -2.75
N ARG A 171 -1.35 16.19 -2.97
CA ARG A 171 -2.41 15.95 -1.97
C ARG A 171 -1.96 14.98 -0.88
N ALA A 172 -1.19 13.95 -1.22
CA ALA A 172 -0.57 13.05 -0.25
C ALA A 172 0.34 13.81 0.74
N LYS A 173 1.07 14.83 0.27
CA LYS A 173 1.88 15.69 1.14
C LYS A 173 1.04 16.57 2.03
N ARG A 174 0.00 17.20 1.46
CA ARG A 174 -0.93 18.02 2.22
C ARG A 174 -1.60 17.24 3.36
N SER A 175 -1.83 15.94 3.16
CA SER A 175 -2.42 15.05 4.17
C SER A 175 -1.56 14.83 5.42
N ILE A 176 -0.26 15.16 5.40
CA ILE A 176 0.65 14.96 6.56
C ILE A 176 0.14 15.73 7.79
N ASN A 177 -0.44 16.91 7.58
CA ASN A 177 -0.97 17.74 8.67
C ASN A 177 -2.30 17.22 9.24
N ASP A 178 -2.91 16.24 8.56
CA ASP A 178 -4.21 15.67 8.92
C ASP A 178 -4.07 14.22 9.46
N LEU A 179 -2.83 13.76 9.68
CA LEU A 179 -2.57 12.42 10.19
C LEU A 179 -3.06 12.29 11.64
N VAL A 180 -3.90 11.29 11.86
CA VAL A 180 -4.31 10.86 13.19
C VAL A 180 -3.36 9.76 13.64
N TRP A 181 -2.76 9.95 14.82
CA TRP A 181 -1.85 8.98 15.40
C TRP A 181 -2.55 8.10 16.44
N THR A 182 -2.29 6.80 16.41
CA THR A 182 -2.66 5.90 17.49
C THR A 182 -1.76 6.12 18.70
N SER A 183 -2.22 5.65 19.87
CA SER A 183 -1.38 5.58 21.08
C SER A 183 -0.11 4.74 20.91
N GLY A 184 -0.06 3.89 19.88
CA GLY A 184 1.08 3.06 19.55
C GLY A 184 2.10 3.69 18.61
N GLY A 185 1.87 4.93 18.14
CA GLY A 185 2.79 5.57 17.21
C GLY A 185 2.66 5.06 15.78
N THR A 186 1.49 4.58 15.40
CA THR A 186 1.15 4.29 13.99
C THR A 186 0.08 5.25 13.53
N ILE A 187 -0.06 5.44 12.21
CA ILE A 187 -1.13 6.28 11.66
C ILE A 187 -2.45 5.50 11.74
N ASP A 188 -3.46 6.07 12.41
CA ASP A 188 -4.83 5.60 12.32
C ASP A 188 -5.38 5.98 10.94
N LYS A 189 -5.19 5.09 9.98
CA LYS A 189 -5.54 5.34 8.60
C LYS A 189 -7.04 5.57 8.42
N LYS A 190 -7.89 4.91 9.22
CA LYS A 190 -9.36 5.04 9.12
C LYS A 190 -9.81 6.40 9.62
N GLU A 191 -9.35 6.83 10.80
CA GLU A 191 -9.68 8.14 11.35
C GLU A 191 -9.04 9.27 10.52
N THR A 192 -7.80 9.10 10.07
CA THR A 192 -7.16 10.01 9.11
C THR A 192 -8.01 10.17 7.87
N THR A 193 -8.50 9.07 7.27
CA THR A 193 -9.38 9.16 6.10
C THR A 193 -10.66 9.92 6.38
N LYS A 194 -11.32 9.72 7.53
CA LYS A 194 -12.53 10.49 7.88
C LYS A 194 -12.25 12.00 7.92
N ILE A 195 -11.13 12.43 8.49
CA ILE A 195 -10.70 13.83 8.46
C ILE A 195 -10.45 14.30 7.04
N LEU A 196 -9.79 13.48 6.21
CA LEU A 196 -9.52 13.83 4.82
C LEU A 196 -10.81 14.01 4.01
N LEU A 197 -11.84 13.18 4.20
CA LEU A 197 -13.12 13.31 3.50
C LEU A 197 -13.81 14.67 3.74
N SER A 198 -13.57 15.32 4.88
CA SER A 198 -14.11 16.64 5.18
C SER A 198 -13.34 17.79 4.52
N LYS A 199 -12.19 17.52 3.89
CA LYS A 199 -11.35 18.56 3.28
C LYS A 199 -11.87 18.97 1.91
N GLU A 200 -11.89 20.28 1.66
CA GLU A 200 -12.35 20.85 0.38
C GLU A 200 -11.34 20.67 -0.76
N TRP A 201 -10.06 20.47 -0.43
CA TRP A 201 -9.00 20.32 -1.43
C TRP A 201 -8.97 18.94 -2.10
N LEU A 202 -9.71 17.97 -1.57
CA LEU A 202 -9.98 16.69 -2.22
C LEU A 202 -11.16 16.82 -3.16
N ASP A 203 -11.00 16.34 -4.38
CA ASP A 203 -12.14 16.24 -5.29
C ASP A 203 -13.05 15.07 -4.92
N ALA A 204 -14.26 15.06 -5.49
CA ALA A 204 -15.27 14.09 -5.14
C ALA A 204 -14.86 12.64 -5.48
N TYR A 205 -14.09 12.43 -6.55
CA TYR A 205 -13.61 11.10 -6.93
C TYR A 205 -12.55 10.60 -5.96
N GLU A 206 -11.58 11.43 -5.56
CA GLU A 206 -10.60 11.04 -4.55
C GLU A 206 -11.24 10.70 -3.20
N LYS A 207 -12.24 11.50 -2.78
CA LYS A 207 -13.00 11.19 -1.56
C LYS A 207 -13.70 9.84 -1.67
N TYR A 208 -14.34 9.56 -2.81
CA TYR A 208 -14.96 8.28 -3.08
C TYR A 208 -13.94 7.13 -3.06
N GLU A 209 -12.79 7.29 -3.69
CA GLU A 209 -11.76 6.25 -3.76
C GLU A 209 -11.15 5.94 -2.39
N LEU A 210 -10.91 6.97 -1.57
CA LEU A 210 -10.50 6.83 -0.18
C LEU A 210 -11.57 6.10 0.64
N ALA A 211 -12.83 6.51 0.54
CA ALA A 211 -13.93 5.88 1.26
C ALA A 211 -14.06 4.40 0.90
N CYS A 212 -13.96 4.05 -0.38
CA CYS A 212 -13.94 2.66 -0.85
C CYS A 212 -12.79 1.86 -0.26
N THR A 213 -11.58 2.42 -0.30
CA THR A 213 -10.36 1.75 0.16
C THR A 213 -10.40 1.43 1.65
N PHE A 214 -10.94 2.34 2.45
CA PHE A 214 -11.08 2.18 3.90
C PHE A 214 -12.46 1.67 4.33
N CYS A 215 -13.29 1.24 3.37
CA CYS A 215 -14.62 0.67 3.59
C CYS A 215 -15.50 1.54 4.49
N LEU A 216 -15.52 2.85 4.23
CA LEU A 216 -16.37 3.81 4.92
C LEU A 216 -17.78 3.80 4.31
N ALA A 217 -18.53 2.74 4.63
CA ALA A 217 -19.84 2.45 4.04
C ALA A 217 -20.82 3.63 4.13
N ASP A 218 -20.83 4.39 5.23
CA ASP A 218 -21.72 5.54 5.40
C ASP A 218 -21.52 6.59 4.30
N TYR A 219 -20.27 6.88 3.93
CA TYR A 219 -19.95 7.80 2.82
C TYR A 219 -20.27 7.15 1.46
N ILE A 220 -19.95 5.87 1.29
CA ILE A 220 -20.17 5.16 0.02
C ILE A 220 -21.67 5.10 -0.31
N ASN A 221 -22.52 4.89 0.70
CA ASN A 221 -23.96 4.77 0.55
C ASN A 221 -24.64 6.09 0.12
N THR A 222 -23.95 7.24 0.24
CA THR A 222 -24.47 8.51 -0.30
C THR A 222 -24.21 8.67 -1.79
N ILE A 223 -23.41 7.80 -2.40
CA ILE A 223 -23.02 7.88 -3.81
C ILE A 223 -24.04 7.15 -4.68
N THR A 224 -24.59 7.85 -5.67
CA THR A 224 -25.54 7.29 -6.63
C THR A 224 -24.86 6.96 -7.96
N ARG A 225 -25.57 6.28 -8.87
CA ARG A 225 -25.02 5.89 -10.18
C ARG A 225 -24.64 7.11 -11.03
N GLU A 226 -25.39 8.21 -10.91
CA GLU A 226 -25.22 9.45 -11.68
C GLU A 226 -23.92 10.18 -11.33
N PHE A 227 -23.30 9.84 -10.20
CA PHE A 227 -21.98 10.32 -9.80
C PHE A 227 -20.89 9.96 -10.81
N PHE A 228 -21.02 8.80 -11.47
CA PHE A 228 -19.98 8.26 -12.32
C PHE A 228 -20.12 8.75 -13.76
N LYS A 229 -19.07 9.39 -14.27
CA LYS A 229 -18.93 9.64 -15.71
C LYS A 229 -18.85 8.31 -16.46
N SER A 230 -19.34 8.32 -17.70
CA SER A 230 -19.15 7.20 -18.62
C SER A 230 -17.66 6.87 -18.73
N GLY A 231 -17.31 5.58 -18.67
CA GLY A 231 -15.92 5.14 -18.73
C GLY A 231 -15.17 5.15 -17.40
N TYR A 232 -15.79 5.57 -16.27
CA TYR A 232 -15.08 5.62 -14.99
C TYR A 232 -14.51 4.25 -14.59
N LEU A 233 -15.30 3.18 -14.69
CA LEU A 233 -14.85 1.83 -14.32
C LEU A 233 -13.72 1.32 -15.20
N GLU A 234 -13.65 1.75 -16.46
CA GLU A 234 -12.56 1.47 -17.39
C GLU A 234 -11.26 2.17 -17.00
N SER A 235 -11.35 3.31 -16.31
CA SER A 235 -10.18 4.06 -15.80
C SER A 235 -9.62 3.51 -14.49
N VAL A 236 -10.38 2.66 -13.77
CA VAL A 236 -9.96 2.09 -12.49
C VAL A 236 -9.19 0.79 -12.71
N ASP A 237 -7.92 0.79 -12.31
CA ASP A 237 -7.09 -0.42 -12.25
C ASP A 237 -7.48 -1.26 -11.03
N ILE A 238 -8.15 -2.39 -11.26
CA ILE A 238 -8.59 -3.34 -10.21
C ILE A 238 -7.41 -3.88 -9.39
N THR A 239 -6.21 -3.97 -9.95
CA THR A 239 -5.03 -4.49 -9.24
C THR A 239 -4.48 -3.49 -8.22
N ARG A 240 -4.71 -2.18 -8.45
CA ARG A 240 -4.26 -1.10 -7.57
C ARG A 240 -5.35 -0.59 -6.65
N LYS A 241 -6.61 -0.62 -7.11
CA LYS A 241 -7.79 -0.10 -6.41
C LYS A 241 -8.93 -1.12 -6.40
N PRO A 242 -8.73 -2.34 -5.87
CA PRO A 242 -9.73 -3.41 -5.92
C PRO A 242 -11.04 -3.02 -5.24
N MET A 243 -10.98 -2.32 -4.10
CA MET A 243 -12.20 -1.87 -3.40
C MET A 243 -12.96 -0.80 -4.16
N VAL A 244 -12.27 0.13 -4.84
CA VAL A 244 -12.92 1.12 -5.71
C VAL A 244 -13.67 0.40 -6.83
N TYR A 245 -13.04 -0.60 -7.44
CA TYR A 245 -13.66 -1.39 -8.50
C TYR A 245 -14.90 -2.16 -8.00
N TYR A 246 -14.78 -2.81 -6.84
CA TYR A 246 -15.84 -3.55 -6.16
C TYR A 246 -17.07 -2.67 -5.90
N TRP A 247 -16.88 -1.56 -5.19
CA TRP A 247 -17.97 -0.64 -4.85
C TRP A 247 -18.60 0.00 -6.07
N THR A 248 -17.78 0.35 -7.08
CA THR A 248 -18.30 0.94 -8.32
C THR A 248 -19.21 -0.06 -9.05
N CYS A 249 -18.82 -1.33 -9.14
CA CYS A 249 -19.68 -2.37 -9.72
C CYS A 249 -20.97 -2.55 -8.91
N TYR A 250 -20.87 -2.54 -7.58
CA TYR A 250 -22.02 -2.68 -6.69
C TYR A 250 -23.05 -1.54 -6.83
N ILE A 251 -22.59 -0.28 -6.88
CA ILE A 251 -23.44 0.91 -7.01
C ILE A 251 -24.05 0.98 -8.42
N THR A 252 -23.23 0.75 -9.46
CA THR A 252 -23.67 0.89 -10.85
C THR A 252 -24.41 -0.34 -11.40
N LYS A 253 -24.49 -1.43 -10.62
CA LYS A 253 -25.01 -2.75 -11.02
C LYS A 253 -24.32 -3.29 -12.28
N ASN A 254 -23.02 -3.03 -12.40
CA ASN A 254 -22.21 -3.45 -13.54
C ASN A 254 -21.64 -4.86 -13.32
N THR A 255 -21.87 -5.77 -14.26
CA THR A 255 -21.45 -7.19 -14.18
C THR A 255 -19.98 -7.41 -14.59
N LYS A 256 -19.17 -6.37 -14.77
CA LYS A 256 -17.78 -6.51 -15.26
C LYS A 256 -16.90 -7.28 -14.28
N LEU A 257 -17.08 -7.07 -12.97
CA LEU A 257 -16.39 -7.83 -11.94
C LEU A 257 -16.76 -9.32 -11.97
N GLU A 258 -18.04 -9.65 -12.14
CA GLU A 258 -18.49 -11.04 -12.32
C GLU A 258 -17.84 -11.71 -13.53
N LYS A 259 -17.73 -10.99 -14.66
CA LYS A 259 -17.05 -11.49 -15.86
C LYS A 259 -15.56 -11.77 -15.58
N ILE A 260 -14.86 -10.85 -14.91
CA ILE A 260 -13.45 -11.01 -14.53
C ILE A 260 -13.26 -12.26 -13.65
N VAL A 261 -14.10 -12.40 -12.61
CA VAL A 261 -14.01 -13.53 -11.68
C VAL A 261 -14.31 -14.86 -12.38
N ARG A 262 -15.33 -14.88 -13.25
CA ARG A 262 -15.65 -16.08 -14.06
C ARG A 262 -14.51 -16.47 -14.99
N ASP A 263 -13.88 -15.50 -15.65
CA ASP A 263 -12.73 -15.74 -16.53
C ASP A 263 -11.49 -16.20 -15.77
N TYR A 264 -11.26 -15.68 -14.56
CA TYR A 264 -10.22 -16.15 -13.66
C TYR A 264 -10.49 -17.60 -13.21
N ASN A 265 -11.69 -17.89 -12.74
CA ASN A 265 -12.13 -19.23 -12.32
C ASN A 265 -11.95 -20.27 -13.44
N ARG A 266 -12.35 -19.92 -14.68
CA ARG A 266 -12.16 -20.80 -15.84
C ARG A 266 -10.69 -21.07 -16.15
N ARG A 267 -9.82 -20.06 -16.08
CA ARG A 267 -8.39 -20.21 -16.39
C ARG A 267 -7.64 -21.01 -15.33
N CYS A 268 -7.98 -20.79 -14.06
CA CYS A 268 -7.28 -21.41 -12.93
C CYS A 268 -7.96 -22.69 -12.44
N SER A 269 -9.05 -23.13 -13.07
CA SER A 269 -9.91 -24.23 -12.59
C SER A 269 -10.31 -24.04 -11.12
N LEU A 270 -10.66 -22.80 -10.77
CA LEU A 270 -11.10 -22.39 -9.43
C LEU A 270 -12.60 -22.11 -9.43
N HIS A 271 -13.20 -22.15 -8.25
CA HIS A 271 -14.57 -21.71 -7.98
C HIS A 271 -14.56 -20.66 -6.87
N SER A 272 -13.92 -19.52 -7.12
CA SER A 272 -13.86 -18.43 -6.16
C SER A 272 -15.08 -17.51 -6.33
N SER A 273 -15.68 -17.07 -5.23
CA SER A 273 -16.67 -15.99 -5.23
C SER A 273 -16.02 -14.64 -5.57
N ILE A 274 -16.85 -13.62 -5.78
CA ILE A 274 -16.36 -12.24 -5.98
C ILE A 274 -15.59 -11.79 -4.73
N ASN A 275 -16.16 -12.01 -3.54
CA ASN A 275 -15.53 -11.60 -2.29
C ASN A 275 -14.20 -12.34 -2.08
N GLU A 276 -14.11 -13.65 -2.36
CA GLU A 276 -12.84 -14.39 -2.30
C GLU A 276 -11.79 -13.82 -3.27
N HIS A 277 -12.18 -13.49 -4.51
CA HIS A 277 -11.27 -12.94 -5.51
C HIS A 277 -10.76 -11.54 -5.12
N VAL A 278 -11.66 -10.65 -4.70
CA VAL A 278 -11.28 -9.29 -4.27
C VAL A 278 -10.46 -9.34 -2.98
N LEU A 279 -10.80 -10.24 -2.05
CA LEU A 279 -10.01 -10.46 -0.83
C LEU A 279 -8.57 -10.84 -1.15
N HIS A 280 -8.36 -11.73 -2.13
CA HIS A 280 -7.02 -12.08 -2.58
C HIS A 280 -6.23 -10.88 -3.12
N LEU A 281 -6.85 -10.04 -3.95
CA LEU A 281 -6.22 -8.82 -4.46
C LEU A 281 -5.88 -7.83 -3.34
N VAL A 282 -6.81 -7.61 -2.41
CA VAL A 282 -6.62 -6.72 -1.26
C VAL A 282 -5.53 -7.26 -0.34
N TYR A 283 -5.48 -8.57 -0.10
CA TYR A 283 -4.49 -9.18 0.79
C TYR A 283 -3.06 -8.93 0.30
N HIS A 284 -2.80 -9.05 -1.01
CA HIS A 284 -1.48 -8.70 -1.58
C HIS A 284 -1.12 -7.23 -1.35
N LEU A 285 -2.07 -6.31 -1.49
CA LEU A 285 -1.86 -4.89 -1.20
C LEU A 285 -1.65 -4.65 0.31
N THR A 286 -2.35 -5.38 1.18
CA THR A 286 -2.15 -5.30 2.63
C THR A 286 -0.77 -5.79 3.04
N LEU A 287 -0.26 -6.88 2.46
CA LEU A 287 1.10 -7.35 2.73
C LEU A 287 2.15 -6.31 2.33
N GLN A 288 1.90 -5.59 1.24
CA GLN A 288 2.80 -4.59 0.69
C GLN A 288 2.72 -3.23 1.43
N TYR A 289 1.55 -2.86 1.97
CA TYR A 289 1.29 -1.49 2.44
C TYR A 289 0.54 -1.36 3.78
N GLY A 290 0.12 -2.47 4.38
CA GLY A 290 -0.35 -2.54 5.76
C GLY A 290 -1.72 -1.90 6.04
N THR A 291 -2.68 -1.94 5.11
CA THR A 291 -4.08 -1.56 5.38
C THR A 291 -4.95 -2.80 5.49
N ASP A 292 -5.51 -3.11 6.66
CA ASP A 292 -6.35 -4.30 6.87
C ASP A 292 -7.86 -4.00 6.82
N ALA A 293 -8.28 -2.73 6.71
CA ALA A 293 -9.69 -2.33 6.69
C ALA A 293 -10.50 -3.11 5.64
N ALA A 294 -10.00 -3.17 4.40
CA ALA A 294 -10.64 -3.90 3.31
C ALA A 294 -10.60 -5.42 3.51
N VAL A 295 -9.53 -5.97 4.10
CA VAL A 295 -9.46 -7.40 4.46
C VAL A 295 -10.53 -7.73 5.47
N ARG A 296 -10.66 -6.93 6.55
CA ARG A 296 -11.67 -7.14 7.60
C ARG A 296 -13.09 -7.02 7.04
N TYR A 297 -13.33 -6.02 6.21
CA TYR A 297 -14.63 -5.83 5.56
C TYR A 297 -14.99 -7.07 4.75
N LEU A 298 -14.16 -7.45 3.77
CA LEU A 298 -14.43 -8.60 2.91
C LEU A 298 -14.49 -9.91 3.67
N TRP A 299 -13.65 -10.09 4.70
CA TRP A 299 -13.69 -11.25 5.56
C TRP A 299 -15.04 -11.41 6.26
N ASN A 300 -15.63 -10.30 6.73
CA ASN A 300 -16.95 -10.33 7.35
C ASN A 300 -18.06 -10.62 6.35
N GLU A 301 -17.87 -10.24 5.08
CA GLU A 301 -18.79 -10.55 3.96
C GLU A 301 -18.67 -11.99 3.43
N LEU A 302 -17.69 -12.78 3.90
CA LEU A 302 -17.59 -14.20 3.55
C LEU A 302 -18.51 -15.07 4.43
N SER A 303 -19.13 -16.07 3.81
CA SER A 303 -19.78 -17.19 4.51
C SER A 303 -18.77 -18.04 5.30
N ASP A 304 -19.26 -18.83 6.25
CA ASP A 304 -18.41 -19.71 7.06
C ASP A 304 -17.72 -20.78 6.19
N GLU A 305 -18.39 -21.27 5.15
CA GLU A 305 -17.85 -22.20 4.17
C GLU A 305 -16.70 -21.56 3.38
N GLU A 306 -16.86 -20.32 2.92
CA GLU A 306 -15.82 -19.56 2.22
C GLU A 306 -14.61 -19.30 3.14
N LYS A 307 -14.83 -18.90 4.40
CA LYS A 307 -13.76 -18.71 5.37
C LYS A 307 -12.97 -19.99 5.60
N LYS A 308 -13.65 -21.12 5.83
CA LYS A 308 -13.01 -22.45 6.02
C LYS A 308 -12.18 -22.84 4.80
N LYS A 309 -12.75 -22.67 3.60
CA LYS A 309 -12.07 -22.93 2.32
C LYS A 309 -10.84 -22.05 2.15
N TYR A 310 -10.95 -20.75 2.41
CA TYR A 310 -9.84 -19.80 2.30
C TYR A 310 -8.68 -20.18 3.24
N ILE A 311 -8.98 -20.48 4.51
CA ILE A 311 -7.97 -20.94 5.50
C ILE A 311 -7.33 -22.27 5.07
N SER A 312 -8.11 -23.20 4.54
CA SER A 312 -7.61 -24.51 4.14
C SER A 312 -6.65 -24.47 2.93
N ARG A 313 -6.79 -23.45 2.08
CA ARG A 313 -5.93 -23.20 0.91
C ARG A 313 -4.59 -22.57 1.27
N ASP A 314 -4.51 -21.82 2.38
CA ASP A 314 -3.30 -21.13 2.84
C ASP A 314 -2.33 -22.01 3.63
N LYS A 315 -2.44 -23.35 3.51
CA LYS A 315 -1.43 -24.26 4.06
C LYS A 315 -0.10 -24.07 3.32
N PRO A 316 1.03 -23.85 4.04
CA PRO A 316 2.33 -23.62 3.44
C PRO A 316 2.79 -24.91 2.74
N GLY A 317 2.68 -24.94 1.41
CA GLY A 317 3.04 -26.12 0.61
C GLY A 317 2.48 -26.13 -0.81
N GLN A 318 1.43 -25.37 -1.10
CA GLN A 318 0.97 -25.13 -2.47
C GLN A 318 1.36 -23.72 -2.91
N ALA A 319 2.62 -23.58 -3.30
CA ALA A 319 3.08 -22.40 -4.00
C ALA A 319 2.37 -22.33 -5.36
N TRP A 320 1.50 -21.33 -5.51
CA TRP A 320 0.85 -20.94 -6.75
C TRP A 320 1.92 -20.58 -7.80
N MET A 321 2.13 -21.42 -8.81
CA MET A 321 3.04 -21.19 -9.95
C MET A 321 2.47 -20.20 -10.97
#